data_AF-A0ABD1RN51-F1
#
_entry.id   AF-A0ABD1RN51-F1
#
_cell.length_a   1.000
_cell.length_b   1.000
_cell.length_c   1.000
_cell.angle_alpha   90.00
_cell.angle_beta   90.00
_cell.angle_gamma   90.00
#
_symmetry.space_group_name_H-M   'P 1'
#
loop_
_entity.id
_entity.type
_entity.pdbx_description
1 polymer ?
#
loop_
_entity_poly.entity_id
_entity_poly.type
_entity_poly.pdbx_seq_one_letter_code
_entity_poly.pdbx_strand_id
1 'polypeptide(L)'
;MTLSHGGEKSTELLNAQAHVWNHIFNFINSMSLKCAVQLGILDIIHKHGKPMTLAELVKALPMNKAKAQSVPHLMRILIHSGFFMKAKISKGKEKTGYWITPISRLLLKDEPLSVAPFLLAMLDTVLTGP
;
A
#
# COMPACT_ATOMS: atom_id res chain seq x y z
N MET A 1 -6.09 -5.06 48.94
CA MET A 1 -6.10 -4.22 47.72
C MET A 1 -4.81 -4.50 46.95
N THR A 2 -4.71 -5.64 46.26
CA THR A 2 -3.50 -6.03 45.49
C THR A 2 -3.88 -7.09 44.43
N LEU A 3 -4.53 -6.69 43.34
CA LEU A 3 -4.76 -7.55 42.15
C LEU A 3 -4.70 -6.79 40.80
N SER A 4 -4.19 -5.53 40.74
CA SER A 4 -4.11 -4.76 39.47
C SER A 4 -2.73 -4.80 38.78
N HIS A 5 -1.65 -5.09 39.51
CA HIS A 5 -0.28 -4.86 39.01
C HIS A 5 0.19 -5.88 37.94
N GLY A 6 -0.36 -7.09 37.94
CA GLY A 6 -0.01 -8.13 36.95
C GLY A 6 -0.71 -7.94 35.58
N GLY A 7 -1.93 -7.40 35.59
CA GLY A 7 -2.70 -7.13 34.36
C GLY A 7 -2.13 -5.94 33.58
N GLU A 8 -1.84 -4.84 34.29
CA GLU A 8 -1.25 -3.63 33.70
C GLU A 8 0.12 -3.90 33.07
N LYS A 9 0.99 -4.66 33.75
CA LYS A 9 2.32 -5.05 33.24
C LYS A 9 2.24 -5.97 32.01
N SER A 10 1.23 -6.84 31.95
CA SER A 10 1.00 -7.71 30.78
C SER A 10 0.55 -6.91 29.56
N THR A 11 -0.38 -5.96 29.75
CA THR A 11 -0.82 -5.05 28.67
C THR A 11 0.32 -4.14 28.19
N GLU A 12 1.14 -3.63 29.11
CA GLU A 12 2.34 -2.85 28.78
C GLU A 12 3.31 -3.63 27.89
N LEU A 13 3.62 -4.88 28.27
CA LEU A 13 4.51 -5.74 27.50
C LEU A 13 3.94 -6.10 26.12
N LEU A 14 2.62 -6.35 26.01
CA LEU A 14 1.96 -6.56 24.72
C LEU A 14 2.03 -5.34 23.81
N ASN A 15 1.82 -4.14 24.36
CA ASN A 15 1.94 -2.89 23.60
C ASN A 15 3.39 -2.64 23.15
N ALA A 16 4.37 -2.90 24.02
CA ALA A 16 5.79 -2.81 23.66
C ALA A 16 6.14 -3.80 22.55
N GLN A 17 5.65 -5.04 22.63
CA GLN A 17 5.85 -6.05 21.59
C GLN A 17 5.20 -5.63 20.26
N ALA A 18 3.96 -5.13 20.28
CA ALA A 18 3.30 -4.62 19.08
C ALA A 18 4.08 -3.44 18.46
N HIS A 19 4.62 -2.55 19.29
CA HIS A 19 5.45 -1.43 18.84
C HIS A 19 6.73 -1.91 18.14
N VAL A 20 7.44 -2.88 18.74
CA VAL A 20 8.63 -3.49 18.13
C VAL A 20 8.29 -4.19 16.82
N TRP A 21 7.20 -4.97 16.77
CA TRP A 21 6.75 -5.63 15.55
C TRP A 21 6.39 -4.65 14.43
N ASN A 22 5.70 -3.56 14.76
CA ASN A 22 5.38 -2.52 13.80
C ASN A 22 6.66 -1.91 13.21
N HIS A 23 7.69 -1.68 14.03
CA HIS A 23 8.98 -1.18 13.55
C HIS A 23 9.70 -2.21 12.65
N ILE A 24 9.80 -3.47 13.11
CA ILE A 24 10.43 -4.57 12.35
C ILE A 24 9.78 -4.73 10.98
N PHE A 25 8.45 -4.65 10.89
CA PHE A 25 7.71 -4.89 9.65
C PHE A 25 7.40 -3.62 8.85
N ASN A 26 7.79 -2.44 9.31
CA ASN A 26 7.44 -1.18 8.62
C ASN A 26 8.00 -1.11 7.20
N PHE A 27 9.13 -1.78 6.93
CA PHE A 27 9.70 -1.85 5.57
C PHE A 27 8.75 -2.45 4.54
N ILE A 28 7.78 -3.29 4.96
CA ILE A 28 6.76 -3.86 4.09
C ILE A 28 5.92 -2.76 3.44
N ASN A 29 5.64 -1.66 4.15
CA ASN A 29 4.92 -0.51 3.61
C ASN A 29 5.73 0.14 2.48
N SER A 30 7.02 0.40 2.72
CA SER A 30 7.94 0.97 1.73
C SER A 30 8.09 0.07 0.49
N MET A 31 8.28 -1.23 0.68
CA MET A 31 8.43 -2.18 -0.43
C MET A 31 7.11 -2.40 -1.19
N SER A 32 5.97 -2.33 -0.51
CA SER A 32 4.65 -2.33 -1.15
C SER A 32 4.47 -1.09 -2.03
N LEU A 33 4.89 0.08 -1.55
CA LEU A 33 4.82 1.32 -2.32
C LEU A 33 5.75 1.27 -3.53
N LYS A 34 6.99 0.79 -3.36
CA LYS A 34 7.92 0.51 -4.46
C LYS A 34 7.27 -0.37 -5.53
N CYS A 35 6.66 -1.48 -5.10
CA CYS A 35 5.97 -2.41 -5.99
C CYS A 35 4.84 -1.71 -6.78
N ALA A 36 4.04 -0.87 -6.12
CA ALA A 36 2.97 -0.13 -6.79
C ALA A 36 3.48 0.84 -7.87
N VAL A 37 4.60 1.53 -7.60
CA VAL A 37 5.26 2.42 -8.56
C VAL A 37 5.85 1.62 -9.72
N GLN A 38 6.59 0.54 -9.45
CA GLN A 38 7.19 -0.30 -10.48
C GLN A 38 6.15 -0.96 -11.39
N LEU A 39 5.04 -1.43 -10.82
CA LEU A 39 3.93 -2.01 -11.56
C LEU A 39 3.06 -0.95 -12.28
N GLY A 40 3.27 0.34 -12.02
CA GLY A 40 2.49 1.43 -12.60
C GLY A 40 1.04 1.48 -12.11
N ILE A 41 0.74 0.90 -10.93
CA ILE A 41 -0.62 0.85 -10.37
C ILE A 41 -1.21 2.25 -10.22
N LEU A 42 -0.40 3.21 -9.77
CA LEU A 42 -0.82 4.59 -9.56
C LEU A 42 -1.26 5.24 -10.88
N ASP A 43 -0.43 5.12 -11.91
CA ASP A 43 -0.71 5.66 -13.23
C ASP A 43 -1.92 4.97 -13.88
N ILE A 44 -2.04 3.64 -13.74
CA ILE A 44 -3.17 2.86 -14.27
C ILE A 44 -4.49 3.37 -13.67
N ILE A 45 -4.57 3.49 -12.34
CA ILE A 45 -5.79 3.95 -11.66
C ILE A 45 -6.05 5.43 -12.00
N HIS A 46 -5.01 6.27 -12.04
CA HIS A 46 -5.17 7.67 -12.40
C HIS A 46 -5.72 7.84 -13.82
N LYS A 47 -5.10 7.19 -14.80
CA LYS A 47 -5.48 7.27 -16.23
C LYS A 47 -6.84 6.64 -16.50
N HIS A 48 -7.30 5.72 -15.64
CA HIS A 48 -8.65 5.18 -15.70
C HIS A 48 -9.73 6.24 -15.40
N GLY A 49 -9.41 7.30 -14.66
CA GLY A 49 -10.27 8.47 -14.47
C GLY A 49 -11.49 8.29 -13.55
N LYS A 50 -11.73 7.08 -13.04
CA LYS A 50 -12.80 6.73 -12.10
C LYS A 50 -12.35 5.59 -11.17
N PRO A 51 -13.08 5.29 -10.09
CA PRO A 51 -12.75 4.16 -9.23
C PRO A 51 -12.67 2.85 -10.02
N MET A 52 -11.55 2.13 -9.89
CA MET A 52 -11.23 0.95 -10.68
C MET A 52 -11.48 -0.33 -9.88
N THR A 53 -12.22 -1.28 -10.43
CA THR A 53 -12.45 -2.58 -9.78
C THR A 53 -11.15 -3.39 -9.65
N LEU A 54 -11.15 -4.37 -8.75
CA LEU A 54 -10.00 -5.29 -8.64
C LEU A 54 -9.80 -6.07 -9.95
N ALA A 55 -10.88 -6.50 -10.59
CA ALA A 55 -10.82 -7.23 -11.85
C ALA A 55 -10.23 -6.38 -12.99
N GLU A 56 -10.64 -5.11 -13.10
CA GLU A 56 -10.07 -4.17 -14.09
C GLU A 56 -8.59 -3.91 -13.80
N LEU A 57 -8.22 -3.69 -12.54
CA LEU A 57 -6.83 -3.47 -12.15
C LEU A 57 -5.95 -4.67 -12.49
N VAL A 58 -6.34 -5.88 -12.09
CA VAL A 58 -5.60 -7.11 -12.40
C VAL A 58 -5.45 -7.31 -13.91
N LYS A 59 -6.48 -6.98 -14.69
CA LYS A 59 -6.43 -7.07 -16.16
C LYS A 59 -5.48 -6.05 -16.79
N ALA A 60 -5.36 -4.85 -16.20
CA ALA A 60 -4.52 -3.78 -16.70
C ALA A 60 -3.03 -3.95 -16.34
N LEU A 61 -2.72 -4.76 -15.32
CA LEU A 61 -1.35 -4.98 -14.87
C LEU A 61 -0.58 -5.92 -15.80
N PRO A 62 0.68 -5.62 -16.16
CA PRO A 62 1.51 -6.46 -17.01
C PRO A 62 2.10 -7.64 -16.20
N MET A 63 1.24 -8.54 -15.71
CA MET A 63 1.64 -9.64 -14.82
C MET A 63 0.97 -10.97 -15.16
N ASN A 64 1.62 -12.07 -14.77
CA ASN A 64 1.05 -13.41 -14.94
C ASN A 64 -0.09 -13.68 -13.94
N LYS A 65 -0.97 -14.64 -14.29
CA LYS A 65 -2.14 -14.99 -13.45
C LYS A 65 -1.76 -15.50 -12.05
N ALA A 66 -0.61 -16.14 -11.89
CA ALA A 66 -0.15 -16.63 -10.60
C ALA A 66 0.09 -15.49 -9.60
N LYS A 67 0.72 -14.40 -10.06
CA LYS A 67 0.97 -13.22 -9.22
C LYS A 67 -0.26 -12.34 -9.03
N ALA A 68 -1.28 -12.44 -9.88
CA ALA A 68 -2.51 -11.65 -9.75
C ALA A 68 -3.21 -11.83 -8.40
N GLN A 69 -3.04 -13.01 -7.76
CA GLN A 69 -3.60 -13.33 -6.45
C GLN A 69 -3.03 -12.45 -5.31
N SER A 70 -1.86 -11.82 -5.50
CA SER A 70 -1.26 -10.94 -4.49
C SER A 70 -1.74 -9.49 -4.58
N VAL A 71 -2.32 -9.07 -5.70
CA VAL A 71 -2.81 -7.68 -5.91
C VAL A 71 -3.81 -7.23 -4.82
N PRO A 72 -4.80 -8.04 -4.40
CA PRO A 72 -5.73 -7.64 -3.33
C PRO A 72 -5.02 -7.35 -2.00
N HIS A 73 -3.98 -8.12 -1.68
CA HIS A 73 -3.20 -7.97 -0.45
C HIS A 73 -2.34 -6.70 -0.51
N LEU A 74 -1.67 -6.48 -1.64
CA LEU A 74 -0.91 -5.27 -1.90
C LEU A 74 -1.79 -4.02 -1.78
N MET A 75 -2.96 -4.02 -2.44
CA MET A 75 -3.90 -2.89 -2.38
C MET A 75 -4.41 -2.65 -0.96
N ARG A 76 -4.61 -3.70 -0.15
CA ARG A 76 -5.02 -3.54 1.26
C ARG A 76 -3.96 -2.79 2.06
N ILE A 77 -2.68 -3.14 1.90
CA ILE A 77 -1.56 -2.46 2.57
C ILE A 77 -1.49 -0.99 2.16
N LEU A 78 -1.60 -0.72 0.86
CA LEU A 78 -1.48 0.64 0.33
C LEU A 78 -2.68 1.53 0.67
N ILE A 79 -3.88 0.94 0.82
CA ILE A 79 -5.05 1.66 1.36
C ILE A 79 -4.84 2.01 2.82
N HIS A 80 -4.38 1.05 3.63
CA HIS A 80 -4.11 1.28 5.04
C HIS A 80 -3.03 2.35 5.25
N SER A 81 -2.05 2.38 4.34
CA SER A 81 -0.98 3.41 4.31
C SER A 81 -1.44 4.76 3.72
N GLY A 82 -2.69 4.91 3.31
CA GLY A 82 -3.27 6.18 2.85
C GLY A 82 -2.94 6.58 1.41
N PHE A 83 -2.28 5.73 0.61
CA PHE A 83 -1.99 6.01 -0.81
C PHE A 83 -3.22 5.77 -1.70
N PHE A 84 -4.08 4.82 -1.32
CA PHE A 84 -5.31 4.56 -2.05
C PHE A 84 -6.51 4.60 -1.10
N MET A 85 -7.68 4.71 -1.69
CA MET A 85 -8.94 4.60 -0.97
C MET A 85 -9.91 3.71 -1.73
N LYS A 86 -10.92 3.19 -1.02
CA LYS A 86 -12.09 2.59 -1.65
C LYS A 86 -13.10 3.69 -1.97
N ALA A 87 -13.56 3.75 -3.21
CA ALA A 87 -14.57 4.69 -3.68
C ALA A 87 -15.76 3.93 -4.27
N LYS A 88 -16.96 4.50 -4.15
CA LYS A 88 -18.20 3.88 -4.66
C LYS A 88 -18.18 3.88 -6.19
N ILE A 89 -18.64 2.78 -6.79
CA ILE A 89 -18.88 2.66 -8.23
C ILE A 89 -20.38 2.71 -8.46
N SER A 90 -20.83 3.66 -9.29
CA SER A 90 -22.26 3.89 -9.54
C SER A 90 -22.88 2.88 -10.51
N LYS A 91 -22.07 2.17 -11.31
CA LYS A 91 -22.51 1.24 -12.35
C LYS A 91 -21.66 -0.04 -12.36
N GLY A 92 -22.28 -1.21 -12.22
CA GLY A 92 -21.61 -2.51 -12.31
C GLY A 92 -22.05 -3.50 -11.24
N LYS A 93 -21.52 -4.74 -11.31
CA LYS A 93 -21.74 -5.77 -10.29
C LYS A 93 -20.98 -5.45 -8.98
N GLU A 94 -19.78 -4.88 -9.11
CA GLU A 94 -19.00 -4.41 -7.95
C GLU A 94 -19.45 -3.00 -7.54
N LYS A 95 -19.62 -2.80 -6.22
CA LYS A 95 -20.12 -1.53 -5.65
C LYS A 95 -19.00 -0.58 -5.23
N THR A 96 -17.75 -1.02 -5.25
CA THR A 96 -16.59 -0.26 -4.78
C THR A 96 -15.35 -0.58 -5.62
N GLY A 97 -14.54 0.44 -5.89
CA GLY A 97 -13.26 0.31 -6.58
C GLY A 97 -12.15 1.07 -5.87
N TYR A 98 -10.94 0.93 -6.38
CA TYR A 98 -9.75 1.63 -5.91
C TYR A 98 -9.63 2.99 -6.57
N TRP A 99 -9.23 3.98 -5.77
CA TRP A 99 -8.95 5.33 -6.22
C TRP A 99 -7.69 5.88 -5.54
N ILE A 100 -6.97 6.76 -6.22
CA ILE A 100 -5.79 7.41 -5.64
C ILE A 100 -6.19 8.49 -4.63
N THR A 101 -5.39 8.66 -3.57
CA THR A 101 -5.50 9.81 -2.67
C THR A 101 -4.62 10.97 -3.18
N PRO A 102 -4.76 12.19 -2.62
CA PRO A 102 -3.87 13.30 -2.95
C PRO A 102 -2.38 12.99 -2.73
N ILE A 103 -2.05 12.15 -1.73
CA ILE A 103 -0.68 11.75 -1.40
C ILE A 103 -0.04 10.99 -2.58
N SER A 104 -0.80 10.10 -3.21
CA SER A 104 -0.34 9.32 -4.36
C SER A 104 -0.05 10.15 -5.61
N ARG A 105 -0.48 11.41 -5.69
CA ARG A 105 -0.16 12.26 -6.83
C ARG A 105 1.33 12.54 -6.95
N LEU A 106 2.03 12.68 -5.82
CA LEU A 106 3.48 12.86 -5.76
C LEU A 106 4.26 11.63 -6.24
N LEU A 107 3.58 10.55 -6.62
CA LEU A 107 4.20 9.31 -7.09
C LEU A 107 3.78 8.94 -8.52
N LEU A 108 3.04 9.82 -9.19
CA LEU A 108 2.69 9.67 -10.60
C LEU A 108 3.89 9.97 -11.49
N LYS A 109 3.97 9.33 -12.66
CA LYS A 109 5.09 9.55 -13.60
C LYS A 109 5.05 10.92 -14.25
N ASP A 110 3.85 11.40 -14.54
CA ASP A 110 3.61 12.65 -15.29
C ASP A 110 3.49 13.88 -14.36
N GLU A 111 3.75 13.71 -13.05
CA GLU A 111 3.71 14.80 -12.06
C GLU A 111 5.07 15.54 -12.00
N PRO A 112 5.14 16.86 -12.22
CA PRO A 112 6.40 17.61 -12.21
C PRO A 112 7.18 17.51 -10.89
N LEU A 113 6.47 17.37 -9.77
CA LEU A 113 7.04 17.22 -8.43
C LEU A 113 7.06 15.76 -7.96
N SER A 114 7.09 14.81 -8.89
CA SER A 114 7.10 13.39 -8.55
C SER A 114 8.34 13.01 -7.74
N VAL A 115 8.12 12.39 -6.59
CA VAL A 115 9.16 11.78 -5.74
C VAL A 115 9.33 10.28 -6.05
N ALA A 116 8.63 9.74 -7.05
CA ALA A 116 8.77 8.34 -7.44
C ALA A 116 10.21 7.95 -7.81
N PRO A 117 11.00 8.76 -8.56
CA PRO A 117 12.40 8.43 -8.84
C PRO A 117 13.24 8.32 -7.57
N PHE A 118 12.99 9.21 -6.59
CA PHE A 118 13.69 9.19 -5.31
C PHE A 118 13.32 7.96 -4.47
N LEU A 119 12.02 7.63 -4.40
CA LEU A 119 11.55 6.40 -3.76
C LEU A 119 12.22 5.16 -4.35
N LEU A 120 12.30 5.06 -5.68
CA LEU A 120 12.93 3.93 -6.36
C LEU A 120 14.43 3.87 -6.07
N ALA A 121 15.13 5.01 -6.12
CA ALA A 121 16.56 5.09 -5.83
C ALA A 121 16.90 4.69 -4.39
N MET A 122 16.14 5.17 -3.41
CA MET A 122 16.38 4.87 -1.99
C MET A 122 16.05 3.43 -1.62
N LEU A 123 15.11 2.80 -2.32
CA LEU A 123 14.65 1.43 -2.05
C LEU A 123 15.24 0.42 -3.04
N ASP A 124 16.12 0.83 -3.95
CA ASP A 124 16.89 -0.08 -4.78
C ASP A 124 17.96 -0.77 -3.94
N THR A 125 18.13 -2.07 -4.21
CA THR A 125 18.94 -3.02 -3.44
C THR A 125 20.43 -2.65 -3.36
N VAL A 126 20.84 -1.55 -3.98
CA VAL A 126 22.21 -1.01 -4.01
C VAL A 126 22.58 -0.28 -2.71
N LEU A 127 21.61 0.21 -1.92
CA LEU A 127 21.86 0.83 -0.60
C LEU A 127 21.70 -0.15 0.58
N THR A 128 21.32 -1.39 0.31
CA THR A 128 21.14 -2.45 1.32
C THR A 128 21.87 -3.75 0.96
N GLY A 129 22.71 -3.73 -0.07
CA GLY A 129 23.74 -4.75 -0.27
C GLY A 129 24.86 -4.55 0.76
N PRO A 130 25.52 -5.61 1.23
CA PRO A 130 26.70 -5.47 2.07
C PRO A 130 27.83 -4.69 1.37
#